data_AF-A0A3A5KE96-F1
#
_entry.id   AF-A0A3A5KE96-F1
#
_cell.length_a   1.000
_cell.length_b   1.000
_cell.length_c   1.000
_cell.angle_alpha   90.00
_cell.angle_beta   90.00
_cell.angle_gamma   90.00
#
_symmetry.space_group_name_H-M   'P 1'
#
loop_
_entity.id
_entity.type
_entity.pdbx_description
1 polymer ?
#
loop_
_entity_poly.entity_id
_entity_poly.type
_entity_poly.pdbx_seq_one_letter_code
_entity_poly.pdbx_strand_id
1 'polypeptide(L)'
;MFTFRGFWLSERGNFAIATAIAMLPVMIGVAGAIDLVGTSDDAAQLQNSLDAAGLAAGTKYSPGMTASEVQALGLTFFAANLRDVDQEKYSGSVSAFSATASGGAGAYYISLSSSISRPSFIGGSASWQAHRSASVKIDPGAQACVLALDPHASAAVNLQGSTNVSMSSCVIASNSDASDSVNRGGSALVSAGCVSTVGGTSGLSPPNASLTCGTPLEHQYESIDPLADVVPPPYTLCLPVPNGKTYTLSPGTYCDKTLSGNITLDPGIYILRGTTIKPGGNGSLTGQGVTLFLMEGAQIYLNANETVDLSPPTSGPYAGITIFQDHGNTSAVTLNGGANSAISGFVYAPDAPISYAGNSDMSGQGDCLRLVGKTVQMTGNSSVRTDCAALLGNREMYAGRLITLVK
;
A
#
# COMPACT_ATOMS: atom_id res chain seq x y z
N MET A 1 -28.64 67.07 -30.19
CA MET A 1 -28.77 66.34 -31.47
C MET A 1 -27.61 66.74 -32.36
N PHE A 2 -26.44 66.14 -32.15
CA PHE A 2 -25.22 66.46 -32.90
C PHE A 2 -25.24 65.69 -34.23
N THR A 3 -25.28 66.41 -35.34
CA THR A 3 -25.42 65.89 -36.69
C THR A 3 -24.08 65.41 -37.23
N PHE A 4 -23.91 64.08 -37.33
CA PHE A 4 -22.77 63.38 -37.96
C PHE A 4 -22.56 63.68 -39.47
N ARG A 5 -23.41 64.51 -40.08
CA ARG A 5 -23.38 64.80 -41.52
C ARG A 5 -22.20 65.66 -41.99
N GLY A 6 -21.56 66.42 -41.09
CA GLY A 6 -20.42 67.28 -41.44
C GLY A 6 -19.08 66.55 -41.60
N PHE A 7 -18.97 65.32 -41.09
CA PHE A 7 -17.70 64.56 -41.13
C PHE A 7 -17.45 63.87 -42.48
N TRP A 8 -18.49 63.68 -43.30
CA TRP A 8 -18.42 62.93 -44.56
C TRP A 8 -17.87 63.74 -45.77
N LEU A 9 -17.61 65.04 -45.61
CA LEU A 9 -17.20 65.94 -46.70
C LEU A 9 -15.77 66.50 -46.53
N SER A 10 -14.98 65.98 -45.59
CA SER A 10 -13.60 66.46 -45.34
C SER A 10 -12.56 65.53 -45.95
N GLU A 11 -12.00 65.91 -47.10
CA GLU A 11 -11.03 65.08 -47.87
C GLU A 11 -9.57 65.20 -47.40
N ARG A 12 -9.23 66.10 -46.48
CA ARG A 12 -7.85 66.35 -46.04
C ARG A 12 -7.46 65.74 -44.68
N GLY A 13 -8.34 64.94 -44.07
CA GLY A 13 -8.09 64.21 -42.81
C GLY A 13 -8.53 62.74 -42.83
N ASN A 14 -8.89 62.20 -43.99
CA ASN A 14 -9.64 60.95 -44.11
C ASN A 14 -8.80 59.69 -43.81
N PHE A 15 -7.48 59.72 -44.07
CA PHE A 15 -6.61 58.59 -43.81
C PHE A 15 -6.48 58.27 -42.32
N ALA A 16 -6.37 59.29 -41.46
CA ALA A 16 -6.23 59.09 -40.01
C ALA A 16 -7.50 58.49 -39.39
N ILE A 17 -8.68 58.93 -39.84
CA ILE A 17 -9.98 58.44 -39.36
C ILE A 17 -10.25 57.02 -39.86
N ALA A 18 -10.03 56.76 -41.16
CA ALA A 18 -10.19 55.42 -41.73
C ALA A 18 -9.21 54.42 -41.09
N THR A 19 -7.97 54.84 -40.84
CA THR A 19 -6.97 54.03 -40.13
C THR A 19 -7.39 53.77 -38.69
N ALA A 20 -7.88 54.77 -37.96
CA ALA A 20 -8.35 54.58 -36.58
C ALA A 20 -9.52 53.58 -36.49
N ILE A 21 -10.48 53.66 -37.43
CA ILE A 21 -11.62 52.73 -37.50
C ILE A 21 -11.15 51.32 -37.87
N ALA A 22 -10.20 51.18 -38.80
CA ALA A 22 -9.66 49.89 -39.22
C ALA A 22 -8.73 49.25 -38.16
N MET A 23 -8.02 50.05 -37.35
CA MET A 23 -7.18 49.54 -36.27
C MET A 23 -7.99 48.93 -35.14
N LEU A 24 -9.19 49.44 -34.83
CA LEU A 24 -10.02 48.92 -33.73
C LEU A 24 -10.30 47.40 -33.83
N PRO A 25 -10.85 46.84 -34.94
CA PRO A 25 -11.07 45.40 -35.04
C PRO A 25 -9.76 44.59 -35.05
N VAL A 26 -8.66 45.15 -35.59
CA VAL A 26 -7.35 44.49 -35.58
C VAL A 26 -6.81 44.39 -34.15
N MET A 27 -6.89 45.47 -33.37
CA MET A 27 -6.44 45.50 -31.97
C MET A 27 -7.28 44.59 -31.07
N ILE A 28 -8.60 44.52 -31.29
CA ILE A 28 -9.47 43.57 -30.59
C ILE A 28 -9.07 42.12 -30.94
N GLY A 29 -8.78 41.84 -32.22
CA GLY A 29 -8.31 40.54 -32.66
C GLY A 29 -6.98 40.13 -32.01
N VAL A 30 -6.02 41.05 -31.94
CA VAL A 30 -4.73 40.84 -31.27
C VAL A 30 -4.90 40.64 -29.76
N ALA A 31 -5.74 41.45 -29.11
CA ALA A 31 -6.05 41.31 -27.68
C ALA A 31 -6.66 39.95 -27.36
N GLY A 32 -7.64 39.51 -28.14
CA GLY A 32 -8.25 38.18 -27.97
C GLY A 32 -7.26 37.03 -28.21
N ALA A 33 -6.33 37.19 -29.17
CA ALA A 33 -5.28 36.20 -29.40
C ALA A 33 -4.30 36.11 -28.24
N ILE A 34 -3.90 37.24 -27.65
CA ILE A 34 -3.02 37.29 -26.47
C ILE A 34 -3.70 36.63 -25.27
N ASP A 35 -4.98 36.92 -25.03
CA ASP A 35 -5.74 36.31 -23.94
C ASP A 35 -5.88 34.79 -24.11
N LEU A 36 -6.16 34.33 -25.33
CA LEU A 36 -6.29 32.91 -25.64
C LEU A 36 -4.96 32.17 -25.46
N VAL A 37 -3.87 32.69 -26.04
CA VAL A 37 -2.53 32.09 -25.94
C VAL A 37 -2.08 32.10 -24.48
N GLY A 38 -2.30 33.21 -23.78
CA GLY A 38 -1.98 33.34 -22.38
C GLY A 38 -2.75 32.36 -21.49
N THR A 39 -4.07 32.24 -21.68
CA THR A 39 -4.89 31.28 -20.95
C THR A 39 -4.49 29.84 -21.29
N SER A 40 -4.10 29.57 -22.53
CA SER A 40 -3.60 28.26 -22.95
C SER A 40 -2.28 27.89 -22.27
N ASP A 41 -1.34 28.84 -22.15
CA ASP A 41 -0.08 28.68 -21.41
C ASP A 41 -0.34 28.41 -19.93
N ASP A 42 -1.16 29.26 -19.29
CA ASP A 42 -1.55 29.11 -17.90
C ASP A 42 -2.22 27.75 -17.63
N ALA A 43 -3.07 27.29 -18.55
CA ALA A 43 -3.74 26.00 -18.43
C ALA A 43 -2.82 24.80 -18.67
N ALA A 44 -1.75 24.95 -19.46
CA ALA A 44 -0.73 23.92 -19.64
C ALA A 44 0.15 23.81 -18.38
N GLN A 45 0.53 24.95 -17.79
CA GLN A 45 1.26 24.99 -16.52
C GLN A 45 0.44 24.39 -15.37
N LEU A 46 -0.86 24.71 -15.32
CA LEU A 46 -1.77 24.13 -14.33
C LEU A 46 -1.85 22.60 -14.47
N GLN A 47 -1.96 22.08 -15.70
CA GLN A 47 -1.98 20.63 -15.94
C GLN A 47 -0.67 19.97 -15.50
N ASN A 48 0.48 20.54 -15.86
CA ASN A 48 1.79 19.99 -15.48
C ASN A 48 1.95 19.93 -13.96
N SER A 49 1.49 20.96 -13.25
CA SER A 49 1.51 20.97 -11.77
C SER A 49 0.58 19.91 -11.18
N LEU A 50 -0.62 19.73 -11.73
CA LEU A 50 -1.55 18.67 -11.29
C LEU A 50 -0.99 17.26 -11.58
N ASP A 51 -0.37 17.04 -12.73
CA ASP A 51 0.25 15.76 -13.10
C ASP A 51 1.43 15.43 -12.17
N ALA A 52 2.31 16.39 -11.91
CA ALA A 52 3.43 16.24 -10.98
C ALA A 52 2.94 16.00 -9.54
N ALA A 53 1.94 16.75 -9.10
CA ALA A 53 1.32 16.57 -7.79
C ALA A 53 0.66 15.20 -7.65
N GLY A 54 -0.03 14.73 -8.71
CA GLY A 54 -0.66 13.42 -8.72
C GLY A 54 0.34 12.28 -8.62
N LEU A 55 1.43 12.34 -9.41
CA LEU A 55 2.48 11.34 -9.37
C LEU A 55 3.14 11.29 -7.99
N ALA A 56 3.51 12.46 -7.45
CA ALA A 56 4.13 12.56 -6.13
C ALA A 56 3.19 12.08 -5.02
N ALA A 57 1.91 12.46 -5.07
CA ALA A 57 0.90 11.98 -4.13
C ALA A 57 0.76 10.45 -4.22
N GLY A 58 0.80 9.86 -5.41
CA GLY A 58 0.75 8.41 -5.62
C GLY A 58 1.91 7.66 -4.94
N THR A 59 3.10 8.27 -4.88
CA THR A 59 4.26 7.66 -4.19
C THR A 59 4.14 7.61 -2.68
N LYS A 60 3.32 8.48 -2.10
CA LYS A 60 3.16 8.66 -0.65
C LYS A 60 1.80 8.23 -0.13
N TYR A 61 0.88 7.89 -1.02
CA TYR A 61 -0.46 7.46 -0.65
C TYR A 61 -0.42 6.12 0.08
N SER A 62 -1.26 6.02 1.12
CA SER A 62 -1.56 4.80 1.86
C SER A 62 -3.08 4.73 2.09
N PRO A 63 -3.70 3.52 2.07
CA PRO A 63 -5.15 3.36 2.23
C PRO A 63 -5.72 4.00 3.51
N GLY A 64 -4.92 4.09 4.57
CA GLY A 64 -5.32 4.71 5.84
C GLY A 64 -5.37 6.24 5.84
N MET A 65 -4.94 6.91 4.77
CA MET A 65 -4.95 8.37 4.71
C MET A 65 -6.36 8.92 4.57
N THR A 66 -6.70 9.90 5.41
CA THR A 66 -7.93 10.68 5.31
C THR A 66 -7.95 11.56 4.06
N ALA A 67 -9.16 11.94 3.60
CA ALA A 67 -9.30 12.85 2.46
C ALA A 67 -8.54 14.18 2.66
N SER A 68 -8.49 14.69 3.90
CA SER A 68 -7.71 15.89 4.24
C SER A 68 -6.20 15.70 4.12
N GLU A 69 -5.67 14.53 4.47
CA GLU A 69 -4.24 14.24 4.33
C GLU A 69 -3.85 14.08 2.87
N VAL A 70 -4.68 13.43 2.05
CA VAL A 70 -4.47 13.34 0.60
C VAL A 70 -4.52 14.73 -0.03
N GLN A 71 -5.46 15.59 0.39
CA GLN A 71 -5.53 16.97 -0.07
C GLN A 71 -4.31 17.79 0.33
N ALA A 72 -3.85 17.69 1.58
CA ALA A 72 -2.66 18.41 2.05
C ALA A 72 -1.37 17.96 1.35
N LEU A 73 -1.22 16.65 1.13
CA LEU A 73 -0.11 16.05 0.40
C LEU A 73 -0.08 16.55 -1.06
N GLY A 74 -1.22 16.44 -1.76
CA GLY A 74 -1.35 16.91 -3.13
C GLY A 74 -1.11 18.41 -3.26
N LEU A 75 -1.62 19.21 -2.32
CA LEU A 75 -1.43 20.66 -2.29
C LEU A 75 0.05 21.04 -2.12
N THR A 76 0.82 20.29 -1.33
CA THR A 76 2.24 20.55 -1.11
C THR A 76 3.03 20.46 -2.42
N PHE A 77 2.82 19.37 -3.17
CA PHE A 77 3.49 19.19 -4.46
C PHE A 77 2.93 20.10 -5.54
N PHE A 78 1.62 20.34 -5.57
CA PHE A 78 0.97 21.26 -6.49
C PHE A 78 1.51 22.69 -6.30
N ALA A 79 1.57 23.16 -5.06
CA ALA A 79 2.11 24.48 -4.76
C ALA A 79 3.60 24.58 -5.09
N ALA A 80 4.42 23.56 -4.82
CA ALA A 80 5.84 23.58 -5.18
C ALA A 80 6.04 23.74 -6.70
N ASN A 81 5.36 22.90 -7.50
CA ASN A 81 5.49 22.92 -8.96
C ASN A 81 4.87 24.16 -9.62
N LEU A 82 3.87 24.79 -8.98
CA LEU A 82 3.27 26.03 -9.48
C LEU A 82 4.08 27.28 -9.07
N ARG A 83 4.69 27.28 -7.87
CA ARG A 83 5.46 28.40 -7.32
C ARG A 83 6.80 28.61 -8.02
N ASP A 84 7.39 27.55 -8.57
CA ASP A 84 8.63 27.64 -9.34
C ASP A 84 8.45 28.33 -10.70
N VAL A 85 7.20 28.56 -11.13
CA VAL A 85 6.92 29.11 -12.47
C VAL A 85 6.55 30.60 -12.46
N ASP A 86 5.88 31.14 -11.43
CA ASP A 86 5.78 32.59 -11.14
C ASP A 86 4.81 32.87 -9.96
N GLN A 87 5.34 33.12 -8.75
CA GLN A 87 4.49 33.42 -7.57
C GLN A 87 3.65 34.71 -7.72
N GLU A 88 4.17 35.73 -8.42
CA GLU A 88 3.47 36.99 -8.61
C GLU A 88 2.38 36.91 -9.69
N LYS A 89 2.56 36.05 -10.71
CA LYS A 89 1.62 35.89 -11.83
C LYS A 89 0.33 35.19 -11.43
N TYR A 90 0.38 34.30 -10.43
CA TYR A 90 -0.74 33.41 -10.07
C TYR A 90 -1.42 33.74 -8.74
N SER A 91 -0.92 34.73 -7.99
CA SER A 91 -1.52 35.20 -6.74
C SER A 91 -2.94 35.73 -6.97
N GLY A 92 -3.95 34.98 -6.51
CA GLY A 92 -5.38 35.35 -6.61
C GLY A 92 -6.07 34.91 -7.92
N SER A 93 -5.35 34.29 -8.85
CA SER A 93 -5.89 33.80 -10.13
C SER A 93 -6.19 32.29 -10.14
N VAL A 94 -5.67 31.53 -9.17
CA VAL A 94 -5.88 30.08 -9.06
C VAL A 94 -6.94 29.77 -8.01
N SER A 95 -7.90 28.91 -8.38
CA SER A 95 -8.98 28.47 -7.49
C SER A 95 -8.53 27.35 -6.55
N ALA A 96 -9.39 27.01 -5.59
CA ALA A 96 -9.10 26.00 -4.59
C ALA A 96 -8.72 24.65 -5.23
N PHE A 97 -7.57 24.14 -4.81
CA PHE A 97 -7.11 22.80 -5.15
C PHE A 97 -7.94 21.74 -4.42
N SER A 98 -8.31 20.69 -5.16
CA SER A 98 -9.00 19.52 -4.62
C SER A 98 -8.24 18.26 -4.98
N ALA A 99 -8.07 17.36 -4.02
CA ALA A 99 -7.59 16.01 -4.27
C ALA A 99 -8.41 15.00 -3.47
N THR A 100 -8.76 13.89 -4.12
CA THR A 100 -9.49 12.78 -3.51
C THR A 100 -8.84 11.46 -3.89
N ALA A 101 -8.92 10.48 -2.99
CA ALA A 101 -8.51 9.10 -3.25
C ALA A 101 -9.73 8.18 -3.30
N SER A 102 -9.68 7.17 -4.16
CA SER A 102 -10.69 6.12 -4.26
C SER A 102 -10.04 4.79 -4.68
N GLY A 103 -10.82 3.69 -4.66
CA GLY A 103 -10.35 2.37 -5.07
C GLY A 103 -10.32 1.37 -3.91
N GLY A 104 -9.49 0.33 -4.06
CA GLY A 104 -9.34 -0.75 -3.09
C GLY A 104 -8.13 -1.63 -3.41
N ALA A 105 -8.01 -2.79 -2.76
CA ALA A 105 -6.82 -3.65 -2.80
C ALA A 105 -6.31 -4.03 -4.22
N GLY A 106 -7.17 -3.98 -5.24
CA GLY A 106 -6.77 -4.24 -6.63
C GLY A 106 -6.21 -3.03 -7.40
N ALA A 107 -6.57 -1.80 -7.03
CA ALA A 107 -6.02 -0.55 -7.57
C ALA A 107 -6.60 0.65 -6.82
N TYR A 108 -5.77 1.67 -6.59
CA TYR A 108 -6.19 2.96 -6.04
C TYR A 108 -6.07 4.08 -7.09
N TYR A 109 -6.90 5.10 -6.96
CA TYR A 109 -6.92 6.27 -7.83
C TYR A 109 -6.84 7.54 -7.00
N ILE A 110 -5.97 8.46 -7.41
CA ILE A 110 -5.94 9.83 -6.87
C ILE A 110 -6.38 10.78 -7.96
N SER A 111 -7.43 11.54 -7.71
CA SER A 111 -7.98 12.53 -8.63
C SER A 111 -7.72 13.93 -8.09
N LEU A 112 -7.08 14.76 -8.89
CA LEU A 112 -6.68 16.12 -8.56
C LEU A 112 -7.36 17.09 -9.52
N SER A 113 -7.77 18.26 -9.03
CA SER A 113 -8.34 19.29 -9.89
C SER A 113 -8.10 20.69 -9.34
N SER A 114 -8.03 21.65 -10.25
CA SER A 114 -7.96 23.08 -9.96
C SER A 114 -8.40 23.88 -11.19
N SER A 115 -8.62 25.18 -11.04
CA SER A 115 -8.83 26.08 -12.17
C SER A 115 -8.01 27.35 -12.04
N ILE A 116 -7.74 27.96 -13.19
CA ILE A 116 -7.04 29.23 -13.30
C ILE A 116 -7.88 30.24 -14.07
N SER A 117 -7.86 31.49 -13.61
CA SER A 117 -8.60 32.61 -14.18
C SER A 117 -7.65 33.72 -14.59
N ARG A 118 -7.68 34.07 -15.88
CA ARG A 118 -6.91 35.16 -16.46
C ARG A 118 -7.83 36.35 -16.76
N PRO A 119 -7.54 37.56 -16.23
CA PRO A 119 -8.25 38.75 -16.62
C PRO A 119 -8.15 38.96 -18.14
N SER A 120 -9.26 39.36 -18.77
CA SER A 120 -9.26 39.71 -20.20
C SER A 120 -8.54 41.04 -20.43
N PHE A 121 -7.80 41.14 -21.54
CA PHE A 121 -7.17 42.38 -21.99
C PHE A 121 -8.23 43.43 -22.37
N ILE A 122 -9.45 43.01 -22.69
CA ILE A 122 -10.59 43.89 -22.96
C ILE A 122 -11.29 44.22 -21.64
N GLY A 123 -11.08 45.44 -21.14
CA GLY A 123 -11.68 45.92 -19.90
C GLY A 123 -13.21 45.78 -19.87
N GLY A 124 -13.74 45.20 -18.79
CA GLY A 124 -15.18 44.96 -18.60
C GLY A 124 -15.73 43.68 -19.22
N SER A 125 -14.90 42.89 -19.91
CA SER A 125 -15.27 41.54 -20.38
C SER A 125 -14.97 40.47 -19.33
N ALA A 126 -15.58 39.29 -19.49
CA ALA A 126 -15.41 38.18 -18.55
C ALA A 126 -13.96 37.67 -18.55
N SER A 127 -13.47 37.25 -17.38
CA SER A 127 -12.19 36.55 -17.26
C SER A 127 -12.21 35.22 -18.01
N TRP A 128 -11.08 34.87 -18.61
CA TRP A 128 -10.87 33.57 -19.24
C TRP A 128 -10.55 32.53 -18.16
N GLN A 129 -11.36 31.48 -18.06
CA GLN A 129 -11.15 30.41 -17.09
C GLN A 129 -10.74 29.11 -17.77
N ALA A 130 -9.78 28.41 -17.18
CA ALA A 130 -9.41 27.07 -17.56
C ALA A 130 -9.48 26.13 -16.35
N HIS A 131 -10.26 25.05 -16.48
CA HIS A 131 -10.30 23.97 -15.50
C HIS A 131 -9.40 22.82 -15.95
N ARG A 132 -8.66 22.24 -15.01
CA ARG A 132 -7.77 21.10 -15.27
C ARG A 132 -7.93 20.05 -14.19
N SER A 133 -7.71 18.81 -14.60
CA SER A 133 -7.75 17.65 -13.72
C SER A 133 -6.66 16.67 -14.11
N ALA A 134 -6.11 15.98 -13.13
CA ALA A 134 -5.19 14.87 -13.32
C ALA A 134 -5.70 13.67 -12.52
N SER A 135 -5.54 12.47 -13.05
CA SER A 135 -5.80 11.25 -12.31
C SER A 135 -4.56 10.36 -12.34
N VAL A 136 -4.25 9.72 -11.22
CA VAL A 136 -3.15 8.79 -11.09
C VAL A 136 -3.68 7.47 -10.57
N LYS A 137 -3.33 6.39 -11.27
CA LYS A 137 -3.62 5.02 -10.87
C LYS A 137 -2.40 4.43 -10.18
N ILE A 138 -2.65 3.84 -9.03
CA ILE A 138 -1.69 3.11 -8.22
C ILE A 138 -2.06 1.64 -8.34
N ASP A 139 -1.31 0.93 -9.16
CA ASP A 139 -1.45 -0.51 -9.34
C ASP A 139 -0.58 -1.25 -8.33
N PRO A 140 -1.10 -2.33 -7.72
CA PRO A 140 -0.27 -3.22 -6.95
C PRO A 140 0.84 -3.83 -7.82
N GLY A 141 2.02 -4.04 -7.22
CA GLY A 141 3.13 -4.70 -7.91
C GLY A 141 2.96 -6.22 -8.03
N ALA A 142 4.04 -6.98 -7.92
CA ALA A 142 3.99 -8.44 -8.05
C ALA A 142 3.47 -9.10 -6.76
N GLN A 143 2.83 -10.28 -6.84
CA GLN A 143 2.30 -10.96 -5.66
C GLN A 143 3.43 -11.34 -4.67
N ALA A 144 3.27 -10.92 -3.41
CA ALA A 144 4.21 -11.19 -2.35
C ALA A 144 3.75 -12.33 -1.45
N CYS A 145 4.71 -13.00 -0.80
CA CYS A 145 4.47 -14.06 0.18
C CYS A 145 5.01 -13.72 1.56
N VAL A 146 6.02 -12.87 1.59
CA VAL A 146 6.59 -12.32 2.82
C VAL A 146 6.63 -10.81 2.65
N LEU A 147 6.13 -10.08 3.64
CA LEU A 147 6.20 -8.63 3.70
C LEU A 147 6.64 -8.21 5.10
N ALA A 148 7.77 -7.53 5.19
CA ALA A 148 8.15 -6.78 6.38
C ALA A 148 7.69 -5.32 6.27
N LEU A 149 6.95 -4.85 7.27
CA LEU A 149 6.31 -3.54 7.26
C LEU A 149 7.17 -2.43 7.89
N ASP A 150 8.16 -2.75 8.72
CA ASP A 150 8.99 -1.75 9.39
C ASP A 150 9.77 -0.89 8.38
N PRO A 151 9.61 0.45 8.35
CA PRO A 151 10.26 1.33 7.38
C PRO A 151 11.77 1.48 7.56
N HIS A 152 12.34 1.10 8.71
CA HIS A 152 13.73 1.42 9.08
C HIS A 152 14.51 0.25 9.70
N ALA A 153 13.90 -0.93 9.83
CA ALA A 153 14.58 -2.07 10.43
C ALA A 153 15.70 -2.67 9.56
N SER A 154 16.92 -2.72 10.10
CA SER A 154 17.99 -3.56 9.53
C SER A 154 17.57 -5.03 9.52
N ALA A 155 17.88 -5.73 8.43
CA ALA A 155 17.45 -7.10 8.21
C ALA A 155 15.95 -7.33 8.49
N ALA A 156 15.10 -6.40 8.05
CA ALA A 156 13.64 -6.46 8.19
C ALA A 156 13.06 -7.80 7.72
N VAL A 157 13.59 -8.36 6.64
CA VAL A 157 13.48 -9.79 6.35
C VAL A 157 14.84 -10.45 6.51
N ASN A 158 14.93 -11.40 7.44
CA ASN A 158 16.19 -12.06 7.77
C ASN A 158 16.11 -13.56 7.48
N LEU A 159 16.84 -14.00 6.46
CA LEU A 159 16.95 -15.39 6.04
C LEU A 159 18.28 -15.93 6.57
N GLN A 160 18.27 -16.70 7.65
CA GLN A 160 19.50 -17.20 8.30
C GLN A 160 19.55 -18.71 8.47
N GLY A 161 20.78 -19.24 8.51
CA GLY A 161 21.07 -20.63 8.83
C GLY A 161 21.52 -21.44 7.61
N SER A 162 21.14 -22.72 7.56
CA SER A 162 21.36 -23.65 6.44
C SER A 162 20.03 -23.99 5.77
N THR A 163 19.23 -22.96 5.49
CA THR A 163 17.83 -23.07 5.11
C THR A 163 17.66 -23.06 3.60
N ASN A 164 16.77 -23.90 3.08
CA ASN A 164 16.32 -23.82 1.70
C ASN A 164 14.92 -23.17 1.67
N VAL A 165 14.86 -21.91 1.23
CA VAL A 165 13.62 -21.14 1.09
C VAL A 165 13.22 -21.14 -0.37
N SER A 166 12.18 -21.90 -0.71
CA SER A 166 11.67 -22.04 -2.08
C SER A 166 10.29 -21.40 -2.24
N MET A 167 10.25 -20.23 -2.87
CA MET A 167 9.08 -19.43 -3.20
C MET A 167 9.09 -19.07 -4.69
N SER A 168 9.29 -20.05 -5.57
CA SER A 168 9.67 -19.89 -6.99
C SER A 168 8.80 -18.96 -7.85
N SER A 169 7.62 -18.59 -7.38
CA SER A 169 6.69 -17.69 -8.07
C SER A 169 6.29 -16.45 -7.24
N CYS A 170 6.80 -16.31 -6.02
CA CYS A 170 6.39 -15.27 -5.08
C CYS A 170 7.49 -14.27 -4.78
N VAL A 171 7.10 -13.06 -4.40
CA VAL A 171 8.04 -12.00 -4.02
C VAL A 171 8.24 -11.94 -2.51
N ILE A 172 9.49 -11.80 -2.08
CA ILE A 172 9.85 -11.38 -0.72
C ILE A 172 9.95 -9.87 -0.73
N ALA A 173 9.12 -9.20 0.07
CA ALA A 173 9.01 -7.76 0.12
C ALA A 173 9.47 -7.20 1.47
N SER A 174 10.09 -6.02 1.43
CA SER A 174 10.42 -5.27 2.64
C SER A 174 10.24 -3.77 2.43
N ASN A 175 9.55 -3.13 3.36
CA ASN A 175 9.37 -1.68 3.40
C ASN A 175 10.55 -0.94 4.03
N SER A 176 11.54 -1.66 4.59
CA SER A 176 12.67 -1.00 5.22
C SER A 176 13.61 -0.33 4.20
N ASP A 177 14.02 0.90 4.49
CA ASP A 177 15.01 1.69 3.76
C ASP A 177 16.48 1.36 4.13
N ALA A 178 16.71 0.41 5.04
CA ALA A 178 18.04 -0.02 5.44
C ALA A 178 18.84 -0.65 4.28
N SER A 179 20.16 -0.50 4.30
CA SER A 179 21.04 -1.09 3.28
C SER A 179 21.01 -2.63 3.24
N ASP A 180 20.55 -3.26 4.32
CA ASP A 180 20.40 -4.71 4.49
C ASP A 180 18.94 -5.10 4.77
N SER A 181 17.98 -4.34 4.23
CA SER A 181 16.52 -4.52 4.39
C SER A 181 16.07 -5.98 4.22
N VAL A 182 16.59 -6.67 3.21
CA VAL A 182 16.52 -8.14 3.13
C VAL A 182 17.93 -8.70 3.24
N ASN A 183 18.18 -9.45 4.31
CA ASN A 183 19.48 -10.05 4.57
C ASN A 183 19.41 -11.58 4.48
N ARG A 184 20.33 -12.15 3.70
CA ARG A 184 20.57 -13.58 3.64
C ARG A 184 21.93 -13.90 4.25
N GLY A 185 21.90 -14.50 5.44
CA GLY A 185 23.10 -14.92 6.18
C GLY A 185 23.35 -16.43 6.14
N GLY A 186 24.60 -16.83 6.40
CA GLY A 186 25.00 -18.24 6.50
C GLY A 186 25.05 -18.98 5.16
N SER A 187 24.58 -20.23 5.16
CA SER A 187 24.53 -21.11 3.98
C SER A 187 23.11 -21.26 3.43
N ALA A 188 22.22 -20.32 3.75
CA ALA A 188 20.85 -20.34 3.26
C ALA A 188 20.82 -20.25 1.72
N LEU A 189 19.95 -21.04 1.11
CA LEU A 189 19.61 -21.04 -0.31
C LEU A 189 18.22 -20.43 -0.48
N VAL A 190 18.09 -19.46 -1.38
CA VAL A 190 16.84 -18.76 -1.66
C VAL A 190 16.48 -18.97 -3.12
N SER A 191 15.30 -19.52 -3.38
CA SER A 191 14.73 -19.62 -4.73
C SER A 191 13.39 -18.88 -4.71
N ALA A 192 13.31 -17.68 -5.25
CA ALA A 192 12.09 -16.87 -5.21
C ALA A 192 11.73 -16.30 -6.60
N GLY A 193 10.46 -15.88 -6.77
CA GLY A 193 10.07 -15.15 -7.97
C GLY A 193 10.87 -13.84 -8.10
N CYS A 194 10.90 -13.08 -7.00
CA CYS A 194 11.79 -11.92 -6.87
C CYS A 194 11.97 -11.52 -5.41
N VAL A 195 12.84 -10.53 -5.17
CA VAL A 195 12.96 -9.81 -3.90
C VAL A 195 12.78 -8.33 -4.22
N SER A 196 11.90 -7.63 -3.51
CA SER A 196 11.58 -6.21 -3.75
C SER A 196 11.69 -5.43 -2.46
N THR A 197 12.51 -4.38 -2.43
CA THR A 197 12.84 -3.65 -1.21
C THR A 197 12.87 -2.15 -1.42
N VAL A 198 12.50 -1.39 -0.39
CA VAL A 198 12.72 0.07 -0.35
C VAL A 198 14.22 0.38 -0.20
N GLY A 199 14.89 -0.34 0.70
CA GLY A 199 16.32 -0.27 0.93
C GLY A 199 17.11 -1.21 0.02
N GLY A 200 18.27 -1.66 0.51
CA GLY A 200 19.16 -2.60 -0.17
C GLY A 200 19.03 -4.04 0.31
N THR A 201 19.75 -4.95 -0.34
CA THR A 201 19.80 -6.35 0.03
C THR A 201 21.23 -6.84 0.29
N SER A 202 21.35 -7.87 1.12
CA SER A 202 22.63 -8.48 1.48
C SER A 202 22.58 -9.99 1.25
N GLY A 203 23.60 -10.51 0.56
CA GLY A 203 23.78 -11.95 0.36
C GLY A 203 22.84 -12.60 -0.66
N LEU A 204 22.09 -11.86 -1.48
CA LEU A 204 21.13 -12.40 -2.46
C LEU A 204 21.71 -12.61 -3.86
N SER A 205 22.97 -13.03 -3.96
CA SER A 205 23.64 -13.34 -5.23
C SER A 205 23.78 -14.86 -5.47
N PRO A 206 23.82 -15.30 -6.74
CA PRO A 206 24.18 -16.67 -7.10
C PRO A 206 25.54 -17.08 -6.50
N PRO A 207 25.74 -18.34 -6.10
CA PRO A 207 24.84 -19.49 -6.28
C PRO A 207 23.77 -19.63 -5.19
N ASN A 208 23.77 -18.74 -4.20
CA ASN A 208 22.96 -18.92 -3.00
C ASN A 208 21.55 -18.34 -3.12
N ALA A 209 21.33 -17.47 -4.09
CA ALA A 209 20.00 -16.97 -4.44
C ALA A 209 19.76 -17.17 -5.94
N SER A 210 18.62 -17.76 -6.27
CA SER A 210 18.10 -17.94 -7.63
C SER A 210 16.77 -17.20 -7.73
N LEU A 211 16.78 -16.03 -8.35
CA LEU A 211 15.60 -15.19 -8.52
C LEU A 211 15.14 -15.23 -9.98
N THR A 212 13.84 -15.44 -10.21
CA THR A 212 13.27 -15.44 -11.57
C THR A 212 13.41 -14.07 -12.25
N CYS A 213 13.38 -12.98 -11.48
CA CYS A 213 13.64 -11.63 -11.98
C CYS A 213 15.13 -11.31 -12.25
N GLY A 214 16.04 -12.25 -12.03
CA GLY A 214 17.49 -12.08 -12.22
C GLY A 214 18.19 -11.49 -10.99
N THR A 215 17.92 -10.24 -10.65
CA THR A 215 18.50 -9.55 -9.49
C THR A 215 17.40 -8.99 -8.57
N PRO A 216 17.66 -8.81 -7.26
CA PRO A 216 16.75 -8.11 -6.37
C PRO A 216 16.37 -6.72 -6.93
N LEU A 217 15.11 -6.34 -6.78
CA LEU A 217 14.60 -5.02 -7.10
C LEU A 217 14.73 -4.14 -5.86
N GLU A 218 15.86 -3.44 -5.76
CA GLU A 218 16.13 -2.49 -4.69
C GLU A 218 15.57 -1.10 -5.02
N HIS A 219 15.47 -0.23 -4.02
CA HIS A 219 15.00 1.15 -4.18
C HIS A 219 13.60 1.27 -4.81
N GLN A 220 12.73 0.31 -4.51
CA GLN A 220 11.34 0.32 -4.91
C GLN A 220 10.49 1.15 -3.95
N TYR A 221 9.27 1.47 -4.35
CA TYR A 221 8.29 2.05 -3.44
C TYR A 221 7.85 1.03 -2.38
N GLU A 222 7.49 1.51 -1.20
CA GLU A 222 6.92 0.68 -0.14
C GLU A 222 5.66 -0.06 -0.62
N SER A 223 5.54 -1.31 -0.19
CA SER A 223 4.37 -2.15 -0.39
C SER A 223 3.25 -1.72 0.55
N ILE A 224 2.01 -1.79 0.07
CA ILE A 224 0.83 -1.50 0.89
C ILE A 224 0.58 -2.67 1.85
N ASP A 225 0.20 -2.37 3.08
CA ASP A 225 -0.26 -3.37 4.03
C ASP A 225 -1.58 -4.00 3.54
N PRO A 226 -1.61 -5.31 3.23
CA PRO A 226 -2.78 -5.96 2.67
C PRO A 226 -3.95 -6.13 3.66
N LEU A 227 -3.71 -5.98 4.96
CA LEU A 227 -4.69 -6.25 6.02
C LEU A 227 -4.91 -5.07 6.97
N ALA A 228 -4.37 -3.89 6.69
CA ALA A 228 -4.56 -2.68 7.49
C ALA A 228 -6.04 -2.30 7.71
N ASP A 229 -6.92 -2.58 6.74
CA ASP A 229 -8.35 -2.26 6.82
C ASP A 229 -9.18 -3.34 7.55
N VAL A 230 -8.57 -4.44 7.99
CA VAL A 230 -9.28 -5.51 8.70
C VAL A 230 -9.57 -5.07 10.13
N VAL A 231 -10.86 -4.88 10.42
CA VAL A 231 -11.33 -4.56 11.77
C VAL A 231 -11.54 -5.85 12.56
N PRO A 232 -10.89 -6.04 13.73
CA PRO A 232 -11.14 -7.17 14.60
C PRO A 232 -12.60 -7.25 15.09
N PRO A 233 -13.13 -8.45 15.35
CA PRO A 233 -14.46 -8.60 15.92
C PRO A 233 -14.54 -8.01 17.34
N PRO A 234 -15.71 -7.50 17.77
CA PRO A 234 -15.89 -7.01 19.13
C PRO A 234 -15.73 -8.14 20.16
N TYR A 235 -15.23 -7.79 21.33
CA TYR A 235 -15.00 -8.75 22.41
C TYR A 235 -16.32 -9.30 22.97
N THR A 236 -16.30 -10.60 23.29
CA THR A 236 -17.39 -11.28 24.00
C THR A 236 -16.94 -11.65 25.41
N LEU A 237 -17.85 -12.26 26.19
CA LEU A 237 -17.51 -12.77 27.52
C LEU A 237 -16.39 -13.82 27.42
N CYS A 238 -15.41 -13.73 28.32
CA CYS A 238 -14.32 -14.68 28.40
C CYS A 238 -14.87 -16.09 28.73
N LEU A 239 -14.64 -17.05 27.84
CA LEU A 239 -15.04 -18.43 27.99
C LEU A 239 -14.05 -19.19 28.89
N PRO A 240 -14.52 -20.19 29.65
CA PRO A 240 -13.64 -21.05 30.42
C PRO A 240 -12.82 -21.96 29.50
N VAL A 241 -11.57 -22.21 29.86
CA VAL A 241 -10.72 -23.23 29.24
C VAL A 241 -10.92 -24.56 29.99
N PRO A 242 -11.22 -25.67 29.30
CA PRO A 242 -11.35 -26.98 29.96
C PRO A 242 -10.07 -27.38 30.70
N ASN A 243 -10.23 -28.08 31.84
CA ASN A 243 -9.10 -28.63 32.58
C ASN A 243 -8.53 -29.86 31.85
N GLY A 244 -7.20 -29.95 31.73
CA GLY A 244 -6.52 -31.13 31.21
C GLY A 244 -5.36 -30.78 30.27
N LYS A 245 -4.77 -31.81 29.67
CA LYS A 245 -3.71 -31.69 28.65
C LYS A 245 -4.19 -31.94 27.23
N THR A 246 -5.46 -32.32 27.05
CA THR A 246 -6.09 -32.48 25.73
C THR A 246 -7.49 -31.92 25.84
N TYR A 247 -7.82 -30.92 25.03
CA TYR A 247 -9.13 -30.30 25.06
C TYR A 247 -9.48 -29.64 23.73
N THR A 248 -10.77 -29.51 23.48
CA THR A 248 -11.33 -28.77 22.35
C THR A 248 -11.88 -27.43 22.84
N LEU A 249 -11.57 -26.37 22.11
CA LEU A 249 -12.15 -25.04 22.29
C LEU A 249 -13.17 -24.79 21.19
N SER A 250 -14.26 -24.13 21.55
CA SER A 250 -15.24 -23.64 20.59
C SER A 250 -15.00 -22.14 20.33
N PRO A 251 -15.46 -21.59 19.19
CA PRO A 251 -15.24 -20.19 18.85
C PRO A 251 -15.73 -19.22 19.94
N GLY A 252 -14.93 -18.21 20.24
CA GLY A 252 -15.26 -17.23 21.28
C GLY A 252 -14.04 -16.49 21.83
N THR A 253 -14.24 -15.79 22.93
CA THR A 253 -13.20 -14.98 23.57
C THR A 253 -12.53 -15.75 24.72
N TYR A 254 -11.20 -15.78 24.76
CA TYR A 254 -10.41 -16.37 25.85
C TYR A 254 -9.43 -15.32 26.39
N CYS A 255 -9.36 -15.21 27.72
CA CYS A 255 -8.68 -14.10 28.39
C CYS A 255 -7.68 -14.59 29.45
N ASP A 256 -6.48 -14.01 29.49
CA ASP A 256 -5.49 -14.14 30.58
C ASP A 256 -5.16 -15.59 30.98
N LYS A 257 -5.07 -16.49 30.01
CA LYS A 257 -4.69 -17.90 30.21
C LYS A 257 -3.47 -18.29 29.40
N THR A 258 -2.83 -19.37 29.84
CA THR A 258 -1.88 -20.11 28.98
C THR A 258 -2.59 -21.35 28.46
N LEU A 259 -2.71 -21.47 27.14
CA LEU A 259 -3.22 -22.66 26.49
C LEU A 259 -2.05 -23.62 26.25
N SER A 260 -2.13 -24.84 26.79
CA SER A 260 -1.06 -25.83 26.76
C SER A 260 -1.58 -27.25 26.60
N GLY A 261 -0.72 -28.18 26.19
CA GLY A 261 -1.09 -29.54 25.81
C GLY A 261 -1.54 -29.65 24.36
N ASN A 262 -2.49 -30.55 24.09
CA ASN A 262 -3.09 -30.79 22.79
C ASN A 262 -4.40 -30.00 22.69
N ILE A 263 -4.36 -28.94 21.89
CA ILE A 263 -5.44 -27.99 21.71
C ILE A 263 -6.07 -28.24 20.35
N THR A 264 -7.35 -28.59 20.34
CA THR A 264 -8.16 -28.64 19.12
C THR A 264 -9.11 -27.46 19.09
N LEU A 265 -9.24 -26.79 17.95
CA LEU A 265 -10.13 -25.66 17.75
C LEU A 265 -11.23 -26.07 16.77
N ASP A 266 -12.48 -25.96 17.19
CA ASP A 266 -13.61 -26.08 16.27
C ASP A 266 -13.57 -24.92 15.25
N PRO A 267 -14.07 -25.10 14.01
CA PRO A 267 -14.07 -24.03 13.00
C PRO A 267 -14.74 -22.75 13.50
N GLY A 268 -14.09 -21.60 13.31
CA GLY A 268 -14.63 -20.29 13.68
C GLY A 268 -13.59 -19.30 14.19
N ILE A 269 -14.09 -18.25 14.84
CA ILE A 269 -13.28 -17.08 15.22
C ILE A 269 -12.94 -17.15 16.71
N TYR A 270 -11.66 -16.98 17.03
CA TYR A 270 -11.13 -16.99 18.39
C TYR A 270 -10.52 -15.62 18.71
N ILE A 271 -10.99 -14.98 19.78
CA ILE A 271 -10.46 -13.71 20.27
C ILE A 271 -9.64 -14.00 21.52
N LEU A 272 -8.33 -13.82 21.43
CA LEU A 272 -7.39 -14.17 22.48
C LEU A 272 -6.86 -12.87 23.10
N ARG A 273 -7.23 -12.59 24.34
CA ARG A 273 -6.85 -11.36 25.07
C ARG A 273 -5.86 -11.69 26.17
N GLY A 274 -4.67 -11.09 26.17
CA GLY A 274 -3.61 -11.40 27.15
C GLY A 274 -3.23 -12.88 27.24
N THR A 275 -3.63 -13.68 26.25
CA THR A 275 -3.54 -15.14 26.29
C THR A 275 -2.26 -15.61 25.64
N THR A 276 -1.62 -16.63 26.22
CA THR A 276 -0.41 -17.25 25.68
C THR A 276 -0.76 -18.62 25.12
N ILE A 277 -0.63 -18.81 23.81
CA ILE A 277 -0.70 -20.13 23.19
C ILE A 277 0.69 -20.74 23.22
N LYS A 278 0.87 -21.79 24.02
CA LYS A 278 2.14 -22.52 24.15
C LYS A 278 1.84 -23.99 24.49
N PRO A 279 1.62 -24.85 23.47
CA PRO A 279 1.33 -26.27 23.65
C PRO A 279 2.33 -26.94 24.61
N GLY A 280 3.64 -26.79 24.35
CA GLY A 280 4.71 -27.35 25.19
C GLY A 280 4.77 -28.88 25.18
N GLY A 281 5.95 -29.45 25.45
CA GLY A 281 6.11 -30.88 25.74
C GLY A 281 5.55 -31.86 24.70
N ASN A 282 5.81 -31.61 23.41
CA ASN A 282 5.24 -32.32 22.24
C ASN A 282 3.71 -32.15 22.09
N GLY A 283 3.14 -31.06 22.61
CA GLY A 283 1.75 -30.71 22.43
C GLY A 283 1.40 -30.36 20.98
N SER A 284 0.11 -30.22 20.71
CA SER A 284 -0.41 -29.89 19.38
C SER A 284 -1.36 -28.70 19.41
N LEU A 285 -1.44 -27.99 18.29
CA LEU A 285 -2.46 -26.97 18.03
C LEU A 285 -3.09 -27.25 16.67
N THR A 286 -4.34 -27.68 16.66
CA THR A 286 -5.05 -28.06 15.44
C THR A 286 -6.36 -27.28 15.29
N GLY A 287 -6.67 -26.83 14.08
CA GLY A 287 -7.88 -26.08 13.80
C GLY A 287 -8.05 -25.81 12.32
N GLN A 288 -9.17 -26.24 11.76
CA GLN A 288 -9.48 -26.04 10.34
C GLN A 288 -10.58 -25.00 10.19
N GLY A 289 -10.40 -24.02 9.31
CA GLY A 289 -11.37 -22.92 9.18
C GLY A 289 -11.40 -21.99 10.38
N VAL A 290 -10.23 -21.69 10.95
CA VAL A 290 -10.11 -20.87 12.17
C VAL A 290 -9.37 -19.57 11.92
N THR A 291 -9.79 -18.51 12.62
CA THR A 291 -9.04 -17.25 12.70
C THR A 291 -8.74 -16.92 14.14
N LEU A 292 -7.46 -16.73 14.46
CA LEU A 292 -6.96 -16.38 15.79
C LEU A 292 -6.64 -14.90 15.84
N PHE A 293 -7.45 -14.13 16.57
CA PHE A 293 -7.17 -12.72 16.88
C PHE A 293 -6.35 -12.61 18.16
N LEU A 294 -5.10 -12.16 18.06
CA LEU A 294 -4.17 -11.95 19.17
C LEU A 294 -4.25 -10.48 19.65
N MET A 295 -5.07 -10.26 20.67
CA MET A 295 -5.38 -8.95 21.24
C MET A 295 -4.67 -8.73 22.59
N GLU A 296 -4.46 -7.46 22.96
CA GLU A 296 -4.03 -7.07 24.32
C GLU A 296 -2.80 -7.85 24.84
N GLY A 297 -1.73 -7.91 24.04
CA GLY A 297 -0.50 -8.61 24.43
C GLY A 297 -0.55 -10.13 24.29
N ALA A 298 -1.64 -10.70 23.76
CA ALA A 298 -1.70 -12.12 23.45
C ALA A 298 -0.55 -12.54 22.51
N GLN A 299 -0.05 -13.75 22.73
CA GLN A 299 1.14 -14.26 22.07
C GLN A 299 0.97 -15.72 21.67
N ILE A 300 1.64 -16.12 20.59
CA ILE A 300 1.71 -17.50 20.13
C ILE A 300 3.18 -17.92 20.05
N TYR A 301 3.49 -19.02 20.73
CA TYR A 301 4.83 -19.55 20.82
C TYR A 301 4.84 -21.05 20.56
N LEU A 302 5.19 -21.41 19.34
CA LEU A 302 5.24 -22.79 18.85
C LEU A 302 6.69 -23.24 18.68
N ASN A 303 7.03 -24.41 19.23
CA ASN A 303 8.39 -24.99 19.18
C ASN A 303 8.49 -26.15 18.19
N ALA A 304 9.71 -26.42 17.71
CA ALA A 304 9.98 -27.42 16.67
C ALA A 304 9.56 -28.87 17.00
N ASN A 305 9.29 -29.20 18.26
CA ASN A 305 8.80 -30.52 18.68
C ASN A 305 7.26 -30.60 18.79
N GLU A 306 6.56 -29.51 18.51
CA GLU A 306 5.11 -29.41 18.54
C GLU A 306 4.52 -29.59 17.14
N THR A 307 3.30 -30.10 17.07
CA THR A 307 2.57 -30.30 15.81
C THR A 307 1.51 -29.21 15.67
N VAL A 308 1.56 -28.47 14.57
CA VAL A 308 0.66 -27.35 14.32
C VAL A 308 -0.06 -27.59 13.01
N ASP A 309 -1.38 -27.60 13.00
CA ASP A 309 -2.18 -27.75 11.78
C ASP A 309 -3.31 -26.72 11.78
N LEU A 310 -3.09 -25.61 11.09
CA LEU A 310 -4.00 -24.47 11.05
C LEU A 310 -4.34 -24.06 9.62
N SER A 311 -5.63 -23.90 9.35
CA SER A 311 -6.11 -23.30 8.10
C SER A 311 -7.16 -22.21 8.36
N PRO A 312 -7.18 -21.17 7.52
CA PRO A 312 -8.14 -20.09 7.66
C PRO A 312 -9.53 -20.53 7.17
N PRO A 313 -10.60 -19.80 7.54
CA PRO A 313 -11.87 -19.92 6.85
C PRO A 313 -11.71 -19.54 5.36
N THR A 314 -12.47 -20.20 4.47
CA THR A 314 -12.46 -19.90 3.02
C THR A 314 -13.53 -18.88 2.62
N SER A 315 -14.40 -18.48 3.55
CA SER A 315 -15.49 -17.53 3.33
C SER A 315 -15.74 -16.66 4.56
N GLY A 316 -16.53 -15.59 4.40
CA GLY A 316 -16.78 -14.61 5.45
C GLY A 316 -15.74 -13.47 5.50
N PRO A 317 -15.90 -12.51 6.43
CA PRO A 317 -15.09 -11.29 6.46
C PRO A 317 -13.60 -11.54 6.70
N TYR A 318 -13.26 -12.62 7.41
CA TYR A 318 -11.90 -13.01 7.76
C TYR A 318 -11.37 -14.17 6.93
N ALA A 319 -12.02 -14.46 5.79
CA ALA A 319 -11.54 -15.49 4.87
C ALA A 319 -10.06 -15.27 4.52
N GLY A 320 -9.29 -16.35 4.54
CA GLY A 320 -7.86 -16.34 4.28
C GLY A 320 -6.96 -15.94 5.46
N ILE A 321 -7.50 -15.49 6.59
CA ILE A 321 -6.71 -15.05 7.76
C ILE A 321 -6.71 -16.12 8.84
N THR A 322 -5.53 -16.63 9.17
CA THR A 322 -5.34 -17.66 10.21
C THR A 322 -4.92 -17.05 11.53
N ILE A 323 -3.97 -16.12 11.49
CA ILE A 323 -3.49 -15.39 12.67
C ILE A 323 -3.53 -13.90 12.33
N PHE A 324 -4.22 -13.13 13.17
CA PHE A 324 -4.27 -11.68 13.11
C PHE A 324 -3.89 -11.12 14.47
N GLN A 325 -2.80 -10.39 14.54
CA GLN A 325 -2.40 -9.65 15.73
C GLN A 325 -2.76 -8.18 15.56
N ASP A 326 -3.42 -7.64 16.57
CA ASP A 326 -3.90 -6.26 16.56
C ASP A 326 -2.76 -5.23 16.57
N HIS A 327 -3.03 -4.06 16.03
CA HIS A 327 -2.09 -2.95 16.10
C HIS A 327 -1.80 -2.58 17.56
N GLY A 328 -0.55 -2.26 17.85
CA GLY A 328 -0.05 -1.99 19.20
C GLY A 328 0.31 -3.24 20.03
N ASN A 329 -0.05 -4.45 19.59
CA ASN A 329 0.46 -5.68 20.21
C ASN A 329 1.86 -6.00 19.66
N THR A 330 2.87 -5.85 20.51
CA THR A 330 4.30 -6.04 20.17
C THR A 330 4.84 -7.42 20.55
N SER A 331 4.00 -8.31 21.08
CA SER A 331 4.41 -9.66 21.48
C SER A 331 4.84 -10.49 20.26
N ALA A 332 6.04 -11.05 20.30
CA ALA A 332 6.60 -11.82 19.19
C ALA A 332 5.73 -13.03 18.80
N VAL A 333 5.60 -13.28 17.50
CA VAL A 333 4.89 -14.43 16.94
C VAL A 333 5.93 -15.47 16.52
N THR A 334 5.98 -16.59 17.25
CA THR A 334 6.93 -17.69 16.96
C THR A 334 6.19 -18.90 16.42
N LEU A 335 6.50 -19.26 15.18
CA LEU A 335 5.89 -20.35 14.42
C LEU A 335 6.98 -21.35 14.01
N ASN A 336 7.49 -22.12 14.98
CA ASN A 336 8.41 -23.21 14.70
C ASN A 336 7.63 -24.52 14.84
N GLY A 337 7.33 -25.20 13.73
CA GLY A 337 6.63 -26.47 13.74
C GLY A 337 7.56 -27.64 13.44
N GLY A 338 7.27 -28.82 13.98
CA GLY A 338 7.96 -30.05 13.59
C GLY A 338 7.63 -30.47 12.14
N ALA A 339 8.24 -31.57 11.67
CA ALA A 339 8.11 -32.08 10.30
C ALA A 339 6.67 -32.23 9.80
N ASN A 340 5.71 -32.49 10.69
CA ASN A 340 4.28 -32.71 10.35
C ASN A 340 3.39 -31.47 10.56
N SER A 341 3.96 -30.27 10.63
CA SER A 341 3.16 -29.05 10.85
C SER A 341 2.72 -28.42 9.54
N ALA A 342 1.50 -27.91 9.47
CA ALA A 342 0.99 -27.11 8.37
C ALA A 342 0.34 -25.83 8.89
N ILE A 343 0.74 -24.68 8.36
CA ILE A 343 0.05 -23.41 8.58
C ILE A 343 -0.18 -22.81 7.20
N SER A 344 -1.44 -22.50 6.90
CA SER A 344 -1.84 -21.83 5.67
C SER A 344 -2.52 -20.50 5.99
N GLY A 345 -2.72 -19.65 4.99
CA GLY A 345 -3.37 -18.35 5.16
C GLY A 345 -2.42 -17.22 5.54
N PHE A 346 -3.01 -16.08 5.87
CA PHE A 346 -2.30 -14.92 6.39
C PHE A 346 -1.95 -15.10 7.86
N VAL A 347 -0.70 -14.81 8.18
CA VAL A 347 -0.18 -14.53 9.52
C VAL A 347 0.21 -13.06 9.52
N TYR A 348 -0.57 -12.26 10.25
CA TYR A 348 -0.47 -10.81 10.30
C TYR A 348 -0.05 -10.34 11.71
N ALA A 349 1.06 -9.62 11.79
CA ALA A 349 1.66 -9.11 13.02
C ALA A 349 2.38 -7.77 12.76
N PRO A 350 1.62 -6.68 12.50
CA PRO A 350 2.17 -5.45 11.93
C PRO A 350 3.17 -4.73 12.86
N ASP A 351 3.00 -4.88 14.17
CA ASP A 351 3.82 -4.21 15.19
C ASP A 351 4.77 -5.16 15.94
N ALA A 352 4.82 -6.45 15.55
CA ALA A 352 5.64 -7.47 16.22
C ALA A 352 6.52 -8.26 15.24
N PRO A 353 7.67 -8.80 15.72
CA PRO A 353 8.50 -9.68 14.91
C PRO A 353 7.84 -11.06 14.74
N ILE A 354 7.87 -11.58 13.52
CA ILE A 354 7.53 -12.97 13.21
C ILE A 354 8.81 -13.77 13.09
N SER A 355 8.91 -14.86 13.85
CA SER A 355 9.94 -15.89 13.67
C SER A 355 9.28 -17.16 13.14
N TYR A 356 9.64 -17.54 11.92
CA TYR A 356 9.13 -18.73 11.26
C TYR A 356 10.28 -19.72 11.03
N ALA A 357 10.17 -20.92 11.58
CA ALA A 357 11.05 -22.03 11.23
C ALA A 357 10.28 -23.03 10.35
N GLY A 358 10.61 -23.07 9.07
CA GLY A 358 9.95 -23.96 8.11
C GLY A 358 10.20 -25.43 8.41
N ASN A 359 9.25 -26.28 8.01
CA ASN A 359 9.28 -27.72 8.21
C ASN A 359 9.58 -28.48 6.90
N SER A 360 10.00 -29.73 7.04
CA SER A 360 10.54 -30.53 5.94
C SER A 360 9.51 -31.15 4.98
N ASP A 361 8.21 -31.13 5.28
CA ASP A 361 7.18 -31.87 4.51
C ASP A 361 5.91 -31.04 4.18
N MET A 362 6.07 -29.78 3.76
CA MET A 362 4.94 -29.03 3.15
C MET A 362 4.70 -29.50 1.72
N SER A 363 4.00 -30.63 1.56
CA SER A 363 3.62 -31.21 0.26
C SER A 363 2.10 -31.32 0.04
N GLY A 364 1.28 -30.44 0.63
CA GLY A 364 -0.16 -30.54 0.38
C GLY A 364 -1.12 -29.50 0.96
N GLN A 365 -0.79 -28.80 2.04
CA GLN A 365 -1.67 -27.78 2.64
C GLN A 365 -0.95 -26.54 3.17
N GLY A 366 0.33 -26.66 3.51
CA GLY A 366 1.19 -25.56 3.93
C GLY A 366 1.61 -24.56 2.84
N ASP A 367 1.24 -24.85 1.60
CA ASP A 367 1.75 -24.16 0.43
C ASP A 367 1.23 -22.71 0.30
N CYS A 368 0.23 -22.30 1.09
CA CYS A 368 -0.46 -21.02 0.95
C CYS A 368 -0.28 -20.07 2.14
N LEU A 369 0.93 -20.06 2.70
CA LEU A 369 1.29 -19.13 3.77
C LEU A 369 1.58 -17.73 3.21
N ARG A 370 1.08 -16.70 3.89
CA ARG A 370 1.43 -15.29 3.68
C ARG A 370 1.86 -14.70 5.01
N LEU A 371 3.10 -14.23 5.10
CA LEU A 371 3.66 -13.63 6.31
C LEU A 371 3.69 -12.11 6.15
N VAL A 372 3.03 -11.40 7.05
CA VAL A 372 3.05 -9.94 7.15
C VAL A 372 3.42 -9.59 8.57
N GLY A 373 4.63 -9.09 8.79
CA GLY A 373 5.12 -8.78 10.12
C GLY A 373 5.82 -7.43 10.17
N LYS A 374 6.06 -6.90 11.37
CA LYS A 374 6.98 -5.76 11.54
C LYS A 374 8.34 -6.10 10.95
N THR A 375 8.87 -7.24 11.37
CA THR A 375 10.04 -7.90 10.77
C THR A 375 9.75 -9.39 10.63
N VAL A 376 10.33 -10.05 9.64
CA VAL A 376 10.15 -11.49 9.41
C VAL A 376 11.51 -12.19 9.42
N GLN A 377 11.73 -13.04 10.41
CA GLN A 377 12.87 -13.94 10.44
C GLN A 377 12.43 -15.32 9.96
N MET A 378 13.12 -15.84 8.94
CA MET A 378 12.92 -17.19 8.47
C MET A 378 14.15 -18.04 8.74
N THR A 379 13.91 -19.14 9.45
CA THR A 379 14.85 -20.24 9.66
C THR A 379 14.18 -21.55 9.16
N GLY A 380 14.89 -22.67 9.09
CA GLY A 380 14.37 -23.92 8.51
C GLY A 380 14.08 -23.90 6.99
N ASN A 381 13.92 -25.08 6.40
CA ASN A 381 13.51 -25.22 4.99
C ASN A 381 12.04 -24.84 4.84
N SER A 382 11.70 -24.04 3.83
CA SER A 382 10.35 -23.54 3.63
C SER A 382 9.97 -23.59 2.15
N SER A 383 8.74 -24.01 1.83
CA SER A 383 8.19 -23.90 0.47
C SER A 383 6.85 -23.17 0.48
N VAL A 384 6.68 -22.19 -0.41
CA VAL A 384 5.42 -21.44 -0.57
C VAL A 384 5.01 -21.39 -2.04
N ARG A 385 3.74 -21.70 -2.30
CA ARG A 385 3.04 -21.60 -3.58
C ARG A 385 2.28 -20.26 -3.69
N THR A 386 2.12 -19.83 -4.94
CA THR A 386 1.43 -18.61 -5.31
C THR A 386 -0.05 -18.78 -5.60
N ASP A 387 -0.43 -19.87 -6.28
CA ASP A 387 -1.83 -20.17 -6.61
C ASP A 387 -2.61 -20.66 -5.38
N CYS A 388 -3.09 -19.67 -4.62
CA CYS A 388 -3.69 -19.84 -3.29
C CYS A 388 -5.00 -19.06 -3.15
N ALA A 389 -5.55 -18.50 -4.24
CA ALA A 389 -6.67 -17.56 -4.19
C ALA A 389 -7.88 -18.10 -3.41
N ALA A 390 -8.24 -19.37 -3.61
CA ALA A 390 -9.36 -20.01 -2.92
C ALA A 390 -9.15 -20.16 -1.40
N LEU A 391 -7.91 -20.47 -0.97
CA LEU A 391 -7.56 -20.60 0.45
C LEU A 391 -7.40 -19.23 1.12
N LEU A 392 -6.98 -18.22 0.37
CA LEU A 392 -6.79 -16.85 0.86
C LEU A 392 -8.08 -16.02 0.80
N GLY A 393 -9.24 -16.60 0.45
CA GLY A 393 -10.50 -15.86 0.35
C GLY A 393 -10.44 -14.72 -0.68
N ASN A 394 -9.69 -14.91 -1.76
CA ASN A 394 -9.36 -13.89 -2.77
C ASN A 394 -8.60 -12.67 -2.23
N ARG A 395 -8.00 -12.76 -1.04
CA ARG A 395 -7.08 -11.75 -0.55
C ARG A 395 -5.73 -11.90 -1.22
N GLU A 396 -5.18 -10.76 -1.61
CA GLU A 396 -3.90 -10.68 -2.30
C GLU A 396 -2.96 -9.77 -1.52
N MET A 397 -1.67 -10.07 -1.62
CA MET A 397 -0.59 -9.28 -1.06
C MET A 397 0.39 -8.98 -2.17
N TYR A 398 0.87 -7.74 -2.22
CA TYR A 398 1.65 -7.24 -3.33
C TYR A 398 2.94 -6.58 -2.86
N ALA A 399 4.00 -6.75 -3.64
CA ALA A 399 5.31 -6.16 -3.43
C ALA A 399 5.49 -4.94 -4.32
N GLY A 400 5.74 -3.79 -3.71
CA GLY A 400 5.88 -2.51 -4.40
C GLY A 400 4.56 -2.02 -5.02
N ARG A 401 4.67 -0.98 -5.84
CA ARG A 401 3.55 -0.33 -6.52
C ARG A 401 3.99 0.27 -7.86
N LEU A 402 3.07 0.31 -8.81
CA LEU A 402 3.23 0.97 -10.10
C LEU A 402 2.32 2.20 -10.12
N ILE A 403 2.90 3.36 -10.41
CA ILE A 403 2.17 4.63 -10.38
C ILE A 403 2.12 5.16 -11.81
N THR A 404 0.92 5.30 -12.35
CA THR A 404 0.71 5.70 -13.75
C THR A 404 -0.26 6.87 -13.82
N LEU A 405 0.07 7.89 -14.62
CA LEU A 405 -0.89 8.93 -14.98
C LEU A 405 -1.99 8.34 -15.86
N VAL A 406 -3.24 8.55 -15.47
CA VAL A 406 -4.43 8.19 -16.25
C VAL A 406 -5.07 9.48 -16.70
N LYS A 407 -5.18 9.66 -18.02
CA LYS A 407 -5.81 10.83 -18.63
C LYS A 407 -7.26 10.58 -18.96
#